data_AF-A0A2N5AC83-F1
#
_entry.id   AF-A0A2N5AC83-F1
#
_cell.length_a   1.000
_cell.length_b   1.000
_cell.length_c   1.000
_cell.angle_alpha   90.00
_cell.angle_beta   90.00
_cell.angle_gamma   90.00
#
_symmetry.space_group_name_H-M   'P 1'
#
loop_
_entity.id
_entity.type
_entity.pdbx_description
1 polymer ?
#
loop_
_entity_poly.entity_id
_entity_poly.type
_entity_poly.pdbx_seq_one_letter_code
_entity_poly.pdbx_strand_id
1 'polypeptide(L)'
;MKYIIAPIATALFLLSGCDNAQTSAPQQPTPEVGVVTLQSQPVPVVSQLTGRTTASLSAEVRPQVGGIIQKRLFTEGDMVKAGQALYQIDPSSYRATWNEAAAALKQAQALVVSDCQKAQRYASLVRDNGVSRQDADDAASTCAQDKASVESKKAALE
;
A
#
# COMPACT_ATOMS: atom_id res chain seq x y z
N MET A 1 90.24 67.39 -6.15
CA MET A 1 91.63 67.52 -5.68
C MET A 1 91.79 66.55 -4.50
N LYS A 2 92.22 65.29 -4.68
CA LYS A 2 93.60 64.76 -4.90
C LYS A 2 94.40 64.63 -3.59
N TYR A 3 94.61 63.40 -3.08
CA TYR A 3 95.78 62.84 -2.35
C TYR A 3 95.62 61.29 -2.29
N ILE A 4 96.42 60.42 -2.94
CA ILE A 4 97.76 59.85 -2.57
C ILE A 4 97.65 59.08 -1.23
N ILE A 5 97.94 57.76 -1.08
CA ILE A 5 99.25 57.08 -0.93
C ILE A 5 99.01 55.53 -0.88
N ALA A 6 99.88 54.74 -1.54
CA ALA A 6 100.00 53.25 -1.49
C ALA A 6 101.20 52.86 -0.56
N PRO A 7 101.85 51.66 -0.53
CA PRO A 7 101.63 50.36 -1.22
C PRO A 7 102.12 49.11 -0.39
N ILE A 8 102.39 47.98 -1.09
CA ILE A 8 103.43 46.91 -0.83
C ILE A 8 102.98 45.74 0.06
N ALA A 9 103.22 44.46 -0.22
CA ALA A 9 103.70 43.62 -1.34
C ALA A 9 103.49 42.16 -0.84
N THR A 10 103.41 41.08 -1.62
CA THR A 10 104.48 40.46 -2.39
C THR A 10 103.94 39.10 -2.85
N ALA A 11 104.16 38.71 -4.11
CA ALA A 11 104.46 37.35 -4.59
C ALA A 11 103.90 37.13 -6.00
N LEU A 12 104.74 37.48 -6.98
CA LEU A 12 104.65 37.12 -8.39
C LEU A 12 105.61 35.95 -8.62
N PHE A 13 105.19 34.90 -9.33
CA PHE A 13 105.94 33.80 -10.01
C PHE A 13 105.02 32.55 -9.95
N LEU A 14 104.39 32.06 -11.03
CA LEU A 14 104.99 31.51 -12.25
C LEU A 14 103.96 31.46 -13.41
N LEU A 15 104.41 31.80 -14.62
CA LEU A 15 103.75 31.60 -15.91
C LEU A 15 104.11 30.22 -16.51
N SER A 16 103.13 29.55 -17.15
CA SER A 16 103.21 28.67 -18.36
C SER A 16 101.99 27.72 -18.38
N GLY A 17 101.14 27.49 -19.40
CA GLY A 17 100.94 27.94 -20.79
C GLY A 17 99.91 27.03 -21.52
N CYS A 18 99.23 27.54 -22.57
CA CYS A 18 98.53 26.86 -23.71
C CYS A 18 97.29 25.95 -23.45
N ASP A 19 96.36 25.68 -24.36
CA ASP A 19 95.81 26.25 -25.61
C ASP A 19 94.56 25.40 -25.99
N ASN A 20 93.64 25.98 -26.78
CA ASN A 20 92.64 25.39 -27.68
C ASN A 20 91.65 24.28 -27.25
N ALA A 21 90.34 24.56 -27.36
CA ALA A 21 89.48 24.04 -28.45
C ALA A 21 87.98 24.30 -28.16
N GLN A 22 87.29 25.00 -29.07
CA GLN A 22 85.84 24.90 -29.20
C GLN A 22 85.50 23.53 -29.80
N THR A 23 84.98 22.62 -28.98
CA THR A 23 84.31 21.40 -29.44
C THR A 23 82.80 21.58 -29.30
N SER A 24 82.10 21.53 -30.43
CA SER A 24 80.65 21.38 -30.48
C SER A 24 80.25 20.17 -29.63
N ALA A 25 79.54 20.43 -28.53
CA ALA A 25 79.16 19.38 -27.60
C ALA A 25 78.26 18.34 -28.29
N PRO A 26 78.51 17.04 -28.10
CA PRO A 26 77.75 15.96 -28.73
C PRO A 26 76.26 16.07 -28.37
N GLN A 27 75.37 15.77 -29.32
CA GLN A 27 73.93 15.66 -29.04
C GLN A 27 73.73 14.70 -27.87
N GLN A 28 73.24 15.24 -26.75
CA GLN A 28 72.88 14.43 -25.59
C GLN A 28 71.85 13.38 -26.03
N PRO A 29 72.06 12.09 -25.73
CA PRO A 29 71.06 11.08 -26.01
C PRO A 29 69.78 11.45 -25.26
N THR A 30 68.69 11.62 -26.00
CA THR A 30 67.38 11.90 -25.42
C THR A 30 66.98 10.74 -24.52
N PRO A 31 66.69 10.99 -23.23
CA PRO A 31 66.37 9.92 -22.31
C PRO A 31 65.11 9.21 -22.78
N GLU A 32 65.19 7.89 -22.94
CA GLU A 32 64.03 7.08 -23.26
C GLU A 32 63.08 7.05 -22.07
N VAL A 33 61.82 7.39 -22.33
CA VAL A 33 60.75 7.40 -21.33
C VAL A 33 59.62 6.49 -21.77
N GLY A 34 59.09 5.71 -20.83
CA GLY A 34 57.89 4.92 -21.07
C GLY A 34 56.67 5.84 -21.12
N VAL A 35 55.88 5.73 -22.19
CA VAL A 35 54.59 6.42 -22.33
C VAL A 35 53.46 5.42 -22.40
N VAL A 36 52.31 5.79 -21.81
CA VAL A 36 51.05 5.04 -21.90
C VAL A 36 50.01 5.96 -22.51
N THR A 37 49.42 5.55 -23.63
CA THR A 37 48.34 6.28 -24.30
C THR A 37 46.99 5.80 -23.76
N LEU A 38 46.29 6.66 -23.02
CA LEU A 38 44.95 6.37 -22.50
C LEU A 38 43.89 6.57 -23.59
N GLN A 39 42.90 5.68 -23.64
CA GLN A 39 41.72 5.82 -24.47
C GLN A 39 40.50 6.04 -23.58
N SER A 40 39.67 7.03 -23.91
CA SER A 40 38.42 7.25 -23.20
C SER A 40 37.43 6.15 -23.59
N GLN A 41 36.91 5.44 -22.58
CA GLN A 41 35.85 4.48 -22.75
C GLN A 41 34.78 4.73 -21.66
N PRO A 42 33.50 4.48 -21.94
CA PRO A 42 32.47 4.57 -20.92
C PRO A 42 32.73 3.55 -19.81
N VAL A 43 32.92 4.02 -18.58
CA VAL A 43 33.06 3.18 -17.38
C VAL A 43 31.82 3.35 -16.53
N PRO A 44 30.99 2.30 -16.33
CA PRO A 44 29.83 2.40 -15.46
C PRO A 44 30.28 2.54 -14.00
N VAL A 45 29.80 3.59 -13.33
CA VAL A 45 29.95 3.75 -11.88
C VAL A 45 28.77 3.07 -11.20
N VAL A 46 29.00 1.88 -10.65
CA VAL A 46 28.01 1.11 -9.89
C VAL A 46 28.18 1.33 -8.40
N SER A 47 27.09 1.66 -7.71
CA SER A 47 27.04 1.75 -6.25
C SER A 47 26.20 0.59 -5.73
N GLN A 48 26.77 -0.20 -4.81
CA GLN A 48 26.06 -1.27 -4.12
C GLN A 48 25.56 -0.75 -2.78
N LEU A 49 24.25 -0.76 -2.60
CA LEU A 49 23.57 -0.34 -1.38
C LEU A 49 22.77 -1.52 -0.83
N THR A 50 22.74 -1.65 0.50
CA THR A 50 21.90 -2.65 1.15
C THR A 50 20.45 -2.16 1.17
N GLY A 51 19.53 -3.03 0.74
CA GLY A 51 18.10 -2.77 0.76
C GLY A 51 17.35 -3.90 1.43
N ARG A 52 16.19 -3.57 2.02
CA ARG A 52 15.25 -4.56 2.57
C ARG A 52 13.91 -4.38 1.90
N THR A 53 13.34 -5.46 1.40
CA THR A 53 12.01 -5.47 0.80
C THR A 53 10.94 -5.68 1.86
N THR A 54 9.79 -5.04 1.70
CA THR A 54 8.59 -5.25 2.49
C THR A 54 7.43 -5.66 1.59
N ALA A 55 6.38 -6.22 2.18
CA ALA A 55 5.17 -6.55 1.43
C ALA A 55 4.54 -5.26 0.86
N SER A 56 4.11 -5.30 -0.39
CA SER A 56 3.41 -4.16 -1.03
C SER A 56 2.08 -3.84 -0.34
N LEU A 57 1.43 -4.85 0.24
CA LEU A 57 0.23 -4.72 1.05
C LEU A 57 0.29 -5.76 2.16
N SER A 58 -0.01 -5.36 3.38
CA SER A 58 -0.13 -6.26 4.54
C SER A 58 -1.52 -6.10 5.11
N ALA A 59 -2.22 -7.22 5.30
CA ALA A 59 -3.56 -7.25 5.88
C ALA A 59 -3.62 -8.31 6.97
N GLU A 60 -4.15 -7.93 8.13
CA GLU A 60 -4.39 -8.85 9.23
C GLU A 60 -5.83 -9.36 9.16
N VAL A 61 -6.00 -10.68 9.10
CA VAL A 61 -7.32 -11.29 9.11
C VAL A 61 -7.83 -11.36 10.56
N ARG A 62 -8.85 -10.56 10.86
CA ARG A 62 -9.49 -10.51 12.18
C ARG A 62 -10.95 -10.97 12.09
N PRO A 63 -11.43 -11.83 13.00
CA PRO A 63 -12.83 -12.22 13.02
C PRO A 63 -13.71 -10.99 13.32
N GLN A 64 -14.74 -10.78 12.50
CA GLN A 64 -15.72 -9.70 12.70
C GLN A 64 -16.83 -10.10 13.68
N VAL A 65 -16.96 -11.40 13.94
CA VAL A 65 -17.96 -11.99 14.82
C VAL A 65 -17.27 -12.91 15.81
N GLY A 66 -17.82 -13.02 17.03
CA GLY A 66 -17.31 -13.92 18.06
C GLY A 66 -17.67 -15.38 17.79
N GLY A 67 -16.99 -16.30 18.47
CA GLY A 67 -17.34 -17.72 18.42
C GLY A 67 -16.13 -18.63 18.46
N ILE A 68 -16.40 -19.93 18.38
CA ILE A 68 -15.38 -20.98 18.41
C ILE A 68 -14.99 -21.33 16.97
N ILE A 69 -13.69 -21.41 16.69
CA ILE A 69 -13.19 -21.89 15.40
C ILE A 69 -13.42 -23.40 15.31
N GLN A 70 -14.27 -23.85 14.40
CA GLN A 70 -14.49 -25.27 14.13
C GLN A 70 -13.39 -25.84 13.24
N LYS A 71 -13.02 -25.12 12.17
CA LYS A 71 -12.08 -25.61 11.15
C LYS A 71 -11.23 -24.48 10.56
N ARG A 72 -10.00 -24.84 10.20
CA ARG A 72 -9.13 -24.06 9.31
C ARG A 72 -9.24 -24.65 7.89
N LEU A 73 -9.45 -23.79 6.90
CA LEU A 73 -9.75 -24.17 5.51
C LEU A 73 -8.60 -23.90 4.54
N PHE A 74 -7.41 -23.61 5.05
CA PHE A 74 -6.20 -23.36 4.27
C PHE A 74 -4.98 -24.00 4.94
N THR A 75 -3.92 -24.23 4.17
CA THR A 75 -2.61 -24.62 4.70
C THR A 75 -1.76 -23.39 4.92
N GLU A 76 -1.01 -23.37 6.01
CA GLU A 76 -0.12 -22.25 6.33
C GLU A 76 0.95 -22.08 5.22
N GLY A 77 1.11 -20.85 4.74
CA GLY A 77 2.00 -20.53 3.63
C GLY A 77 1.37 -20.59 2.24
N ASP A 78 0.13 -21.06 2.11
CA ASP A 78 -0.58 -21.09 0.83
C ASP A 78 -0.95 -19.69 0.32
N MET A 79 -1.02 -19.54 -1.01
CA MET A 79 -1.64 -18.37 -1.62
C MET A 79 -3.16 -18.45 -1.52
N VAL A 80 -3.76 -17.44 -0.91
CA VAL A 80 -5.22 -17.32 -0.75
C VAL A 80 -5.78 -16.19 -1.61
N LYS A 81 -7.04 -16.33 -2.02
CA LYS A 81 -7.75 -15.31 -2.82
C LYS A 81 -8.67 -14.47 -1.94
N ALA A 82 -8.96 -13.25 -2.36
CA ALA A 82 -9.97 -12.42 -1.72
C ALA A 82 -11.34 -13.13 -1.71
N GLY A 83 -12.03 -13.08 -0.57
CA GLY A 83 -13.33 -13.75 -0.38
C GLY A 83 -13.25 -15.26 -0.13
N GLN A 84 -12.06 -15.88 -0.18
CA GLN A 84 -11.89 -17.28 0.17
C GLN A 84 -12.15 -17.50 1.67
N ALA A 85 -12.94 -18.52 2.00
CA ALA A 85 -13.14 -18.90 3.39
C ALA A 85 -11.83 -19.45 3.99
N LEU A 86 -11.33 -18.80 5.03
CA LEU A 86 -10.09 -19.19 5.72
C LEU A 86 -10.38 -19.99 7.00
N TYR A 87 -11.40 -19.56 7.74
CA TYR A 87 -11.80 -20.18 8.99
C TYR A 87 -13.31 -20.38 9.01
N GLN A 88 -13.75 -21.49 9.57
CA GLN A 88 -15.15 -21.75 9.86
C GLN A 88 -15.37 -21.58 11.36
N ILE A 89 -16.14 -20.56 11.73
CA ILE A 89 -16.65 -20.37 13.09
C ILE A 89 -17.90 -21.23 13.26
N ASP A 90 -18.16 -21.70 14.49
CA ASP A 90 -19.38 -22.42 14.81
C ASP A 90 -20.63 -21.58 14.48
N PRO A 91 -21.45 -22.00 13.50
CA PRO A 91 -22.60 -21.21 13.09
C PRO A 91 -23.83 -21.48 13.95
N SER A 92 -23.78 -22.34 14.98
CA SER A 92 -24.95 -22.79 15.73
C SER A 92 -25.81 -21.63 16.27
N SER A 93 -25.20 -20.69 16.98
CA SER A 93 -25.87 -19.50 17.53
C SER A 93 -26.36 -18.56 16.42
N TYR A 94 -25.51 -18.23 15.45
CA TYR A 94 -25.85 -17.37 14.33
C TYR A 94 -26.98 -17.93 13.46
N ARG A 95 -27.00 -19.25 13.26
CA ARG A 95 -28.06 -19.95 12.54
C ARG A 95 -29.37 -19.95 13.32
N ALA A 96 -29.32 -20.09 14.64
CA ALA A 96 -30.50 -19.97 15.48
C ALA A 96 -31.12 -18.57 15.38
N THR A 97 -30.31 -17.51 15.50
CA THR A 97 -30.76 -16.12 15.34
C THR A 97 -31.30 -15.84 13.94
N TRP A 98 -30.63 -16.34 12.90
CA TRP A 98 -31.13 -16.21 11.52
C TRP A 98 -32.48 -16.91 11.33
N ASN A 99 -32.64 -18.12 11.88
CA ASN A 99 -33.90 -18.87 11.82
C ASN A 99 -35.02 -18.14 12.57
N GLU A 100 -34.72 -17.52 13.71
CA GLU A 100 -35.68 -16.71 14.48
C GLU A 100 -36.15 -15.50 13.68
N ALA A 101 -35.22 -14.74 13.07
CA ALA A 101 -35.54 -13.62 12.20
C ALA A 101 -36.38 -14.06 10.99
N ALA A 102 -36.04 -15.20 10.38
CA ALA A 102 -36.78 -15.76 9.25
C ALA A 102 -38.21 -16.17 9.64
N ALA A 103 -38.38 -16.73 10.85
CA ALA A 103 -39.71 -17.05 11.38
C ALA A 103 -40.53 -15.78 11.66
N ALA A 104 -39.93 -14.74 12.23
CA ALA A 104 -40.57 -13.45 12.47
C ALA A 104 -41.01 -12.78 11.16
N LEU A 105 -40.20 -12.86 10.10
CA LEU A 105 -40.57 -12.39 8.77
C LEU A 105 -41.78 -13.15 8.22
N LYS A 106 -41.80 -14.48 8.33
CA LYS A 106 -42.94 -15.29 7.89
C LYS A 106 -44.22 -14.96 8.66
N GLN A 107 -44.11 -14.73 9.96
CA GLN A 107 -45.25 -14.29 10.77
C GLN A 107 -45.80 -12.94 10.29
N ALA A 108 -44.93 -11.95 10.06
CA ALA A 108 -45.35 -10.65 9.53
C ALA A 108 -46.00 -10.75 8.15
N GLN A 109 -45.45 -11.60 7.27
CA GLN A 109 -46.05 -11.87 5.96
C GLN A 109 -47.45 -12.49 6.08
N ALA A 110 -47.66 -13.39 7.04
CA ALA A 110 -48.98 -13.98 7.29
C ALA A 110 -50.00 -12.94 7.77
N LEU A 111 -49.58 -12.00 8.63
CA LEU A 111 -50.43 -10.89 9.09
C LEU A 111 -50.85 -9.97 7.94
N VAL A 112 -49.91 -9.62 7.05
CA VAL A 112 -50.24 -8.86 5.82
C VAL A 112 -51.33 -9.56 5.01
N VAL A 113 -51.25 -10.89 4.87
CA VAL A 113 -52.26 -11.65 4.12
C VAL A 113 -53.63 -11.54 4.80
N SER A 114 -53.73 -11.77 6.11
CA SER A 114 -55.03 -11.71 6.80
C SER A 114 -55.63 -10.30 6.81
N ASP A 115 -54.81 -9.29 7.10
CA ASP A 115 -55.28 -7.95 7.45
C ASP A 115 -55.50 -7.10 6.20
N CYS A 116 -54.69 -7.30 5.15
CA CYS A 116 -54.98 -6.69 3.85
C CYS A 116 -56.20 -7.31 3.16
N GLN A 117 -56.46 -8.62 3.33
CA GLN A 117 -57.71 -9.20 2.86
C GLN A 117 -58.92 -8.65 3.63
N LYS A 118 -58.79 -8.43 4.95
CA LYS A 118 -59.83 -7.76 5.74
C LYS A 118 -60.07 -6.33 5.25
N ALA A 119 -59.02 -5.55 5.05
CA ALA A 119 -59.11 -4.19 4.51
C ALA A 119 -59.82 -4.17 3.15
N GLN A 120 -59.49 -5.11 2.25
CA GLN A 120 -60.15 -5.23 0.95
C GLN A 120 -61.66 -5.52 1.07
N ARG A 121 -62.05 -6.41 2.00
CA ARG A 121 -63.47 -6.68 2.27
C ARG A 121 -64.19 -5.45 2.81
N TYR A 122 -63.57 -4.75 3.77
CA TYR A 122 -64.17 -3.58 4.43
C TYR A 122 -64.32 -2.40 3.47
N ALA A 123 -63.36 -2.21 2.55
CA ALA A 123 -63.44 -1.21 1.49
C ALA A 123 -64.61 -1.43 0.50
N SER A 124 -65.08 -2.68 0.35
CA SER A 124 -66.31 -2.97 -0.40
C SER A 124 -67.55 -2.72 0.46
N LEU A 125 -67.58 -3.23 1.69
CA LEU A 125 -68.74 -3.10 2.58
C LEU A 125 -69.06 -1.65 2.96
N VAL A 126 -68.06 -0.78 3.10
CA VAL A 126 -68.28 0.64 3.43
C VAL A 126 -69.01 1.39 2.32
N ARG A 127 -68.87 0.96 1.06
CA ARG A 127 -69.60 1.54 -0.08
C ARG A 127 -71.09 1.23 -0.03
N ASP A 128 -71.42 0.06 0.52
CA ASP A 128 -72.80 -0.42 0.68
C ASP A 128 -73.38 -0.10 2.07
N ASN A 129 -72.71 0.75 2.87
CA ASN A 129 -73.04 1.06 4.27
C ASN A 129 -73.11 -0.17 5.20
N GLY A 130 -72.38 -1.24 4.88
CA GLY A 130 -72.32 -2.48 5.66
C GLY A 130 -71.34 -2.46 6.85
N VAL A 131 -70.45 -1.46 6.92
CA VAL A 131 -69.51 -1.20 8.04
C VAL A 131 -69.31 0.31 8.21
N SER A 132 -68.81 0.74 9.38
CA SER A 132 -68.44 2.14 9.60
C SER A 132 -67.24 2.54 8.74
N ARG A 133 -67.16 3.83 8.35
CA ARG A 133 -65.98 4.39 7.68
C ARG A 133 -64.72 4.24 8.54
N GLN A 134 -64.86 4.48 9.84
CA GLN A 134 -63.76 4.34 10.79
C GLN A 134 -63.18 2.92 10.76
N ASP A 135 -64.03 1.88 10.79
CA ASP A 135 -63.56 0.49 10.75
C ASP A 135 -62.82 0.16 9.45
N ALA A 136 -63.25 0.72 8.32
CA ALA A 136 -62.60 0.53 7.02
C ALA A 136 -61.23 1.23 6.96
N ASP A 137 -61.15 2.46 7.48
CA ASP A 137 -59.91 3.24 7.54
C ASP A 137 -58.90 2.60 8.52
N ASP A 138 -59.38 2.09 9.66
CA ASP A 138 -58.58 1.35 10.63
C ASP A 138 -58.01 0.07 10.00
N ALA A 139 -58.83 -0.71 9.29
CA ALA A 139 -58.37 -1.92 8.59
C ALA A 139 -57.33 -1.61 7.50
N ALA A 140 -57.52 -0.53 6.73
CA ALA A 140 -56.54 -0.08 5.74
C ALA A 140 -55.22 0.33 6.40
N SER A 141 -55.29 1.03 7.54
CA SER A 141 -54.12 1.44 8.32
C SER A 141 -53.36 0.23 8.88
N THR A 142 -54.06 -0.77 9.43
CA THR A 142 -53.42 -2.01 9.91
C THR A 142 -52.71 -2.75 8.77
N CYS A 143 -53.34 -2.90 7.61
CA CYS A 143 -52.68 -3.49 6.43
C CYS A 143 -51.40 -2.74 6.03
N ALA A 144 -51.42 -1.40 6.07
CA ALA A 144 -50.23 -0.60 5.78
C ALA A 144 -49.12 -0.78 6.83
N GLN A 145 -49.50 -0.86 8.12
CA GLN A 145 -48.56 -1.12 9.23
C GLN A 145 -47.91 -2.50 9.10
N ASP A 146 -48.69 -3.53 8.78
CA ASP A 146 -48.15 -4.90 8.61
C ASP A 146 -47.21 -5.00 7.42
N LYS A 147 -47.50 -4.30 6.32
CA LYS A 147 -46.57 -4.21 5.17
C LYS A 147 -45.25 -3.56 5.59
N ALA A 148 -45.30 -2.47 6.36
CA ALA A 148 -44.10 -1.85 6.89
C ALA A 148 -43.35 -2.78 7.86
N SER A 149 -44.09 -3.56 8.65
CA SER A 149 -43.52 -4.58 9.55
C SER A 149 -42.76 -5.65 8.77
N VAL A 150 -43.28 -6.12 7.63
CA VAL A 150 -42.57 -7.06 6.74
C VAL A 150 -41.22 -6.49 6.29
N GLU A 151 -41.17 -5.24 5.84
CA GLU A 151 -39.90 -4.61 5.43
C GLU A 151 -38.93 -4.49 6.60
N SER A 152 -39.41 -4.15 7.79
CA SER A 152 -38.59 -4.14 9.01
C SER A 152 -38.03 -5.52 9.37
N LYS A 153 -38.85 -6.57 9.29
CA LYS A 153 -38.40 -7.95 9.56
C LYS A 153 -37.48 -8.50 8.48
N LYS A 154 -37.64 -8.05 7.24
CA LYS A 154 -36.74 -8.38 6.15
C LYS A 154 -35.36 -7.76 6.37
N ALA A 155 -35.30 -6.48 6.74
CA ALA A 155 -34.04 -5.81 7.09
C ALA A 155 -33.34 -6.45 8.29
N ALA A 156 -34.08 -7.01 9.25
CA ALA A 156 -33.51 -7.73 10.39
C ALA A 156 -32.97 -9.13 10.04
N LEU A 157 -33.33 -9.68 8.88
CA LEU A 157 -32.86 -10.99 8.41
C LEU A 157 -31.59 -10.89 7.55
N GLU A 158 -31.36 -9.73 6.94
CA GLU A 158 -30.19 -9.40 6.09
C GLU A 158 -28.94 -9.13 6.94
#